data_AF-A0A9X1S5J9-F1
#
_entry.id   AF-A0A9X1S5J9-F1
#
_cell.length_a   1.000
_cell.length_b   1.000
_cell.length_c   1.000
_cell.angle_alpha   90.00
_cell.angle_beta   90.00
_cell.angle_gamma   90.00
#
_symmetry.space_group_name_H-M   'P 1'
#
loop_
_entity.id
_entity.type
_entity.pdbx_description
1 polymer ?
#
loop_
_entity_poly.entity_id
_entity_poly.type
_entity_poly.pdbx_seq_one_letter_code
_entity_poly.pdbx_strand_id
1 'polypeptide(L)'
;MSEAAGEIREREQAAVRALNEQEDYVRRMGHLSDEELTRQLVATLRQEKTRLDRWIDSGECFILSSAGKIHLPQCPSMRQFMDRDAAWKPYLDDLDRVRDWHGSDNAPDMPTLLTRAEVEGLKAYKTCSVCAPTLDHTDKRPGLRGWTVLKCGSLKTKHFGKYFSFVAGEEMGVLTRISTVETIGGLEFRAEFDGLDDPVTDPSVEVMYPTPRPSTWPPLDERN
;
A
#
# COMPACT_ATOMS: atom_id res chain seq x y z
N MET A 1 9.68 2.35 36.70
CA MET A 1 8.82 1.54 35.80
C MET A 1 8.86 2.23 34.44
N SER A 2 9.26 1.52 33.38
CA SER A 2 9.53 2.15 32.07
C SER A 2 8.24 2.56 31.36
N GLU A 3 8.30 3.63 30.57
CA GLU A 3 7.19 4.13 29.72
C GLU A 3 6.60 3.03 28.83
N ALA A 4 7.44 2.11 28.35
CA ALA A 4 7.02 0.94 27.57
C ALA A 4 6.05 0.00 28.30
N ALA A 5 6.15 -0.13 29.63
CA ALA A 5 5.22 -0.94 30.42
C ALA A 5 3.86 -0.24 30.61
N GLY A 6 3.83 1.10 30.53
CA GLY A 6 2.59 1.88 30.53
C GLY A 6 1.83 1.73 29.20
N GLU A 7 2.52 1.86 28.07
CA GLU A 7 1.93 1.73 26.73
C GLU A 7 1.35 0.34 26.45
N ILE A 8 2.01 -0.72 26.93
CA ILE A 8 1.50 -2.10 26.78
C ILE A 8 0.19 -2.27 27.55
N ARG A 9 0.14 -1.77 28.79
CA ARG A 9 -1.04 -1.88 29.66
C ARG A 9 -2.23 -1.06 29.11
N GLU A 10 -1.94 0.09 28.52
CA GLU A 10 -2.96 0.93 27.89
C GLU A 10 -3.52 0.30 26.61
N ARG A 11 -2.67 -0.34 25.80
CA ARG A 11 -3.11 -1.17 24.66
C ARG A 11 -3.97 -2.35 25.08
N GLU A 12 -3.57 -3.07 26.13
CA GLU A 12 -4.35 -4.19 26.67
C GLU A 12 -5.73 -3.74 27.18
N GLN A 13 -5.79 -2.61 27.89
CA GLN A 13 -7.06 -2.04 28.36
C GLN A 13 -7.93 -1.49 27.22
N ALA A 14 -7.34 -0.98 26.15
CA ALA A 14 -8.07 -0.58 24.95
C ALA A 14 -8.63 -1.80 24.21
N ALA A 15 -7.85 -2.87 24.09
CA ALA A 15 -8.29 -4.13 23.49
C ALA A 15 -9.44 -4.77 24.28
N VAL A 16 -9.36 -4.81 25.61
CA VAL A 16 -10.43 -5.32 26.48
C VAL A 16 -11.70 -4.47 26.38
N ARG A 17 -11.58 -3.13 26.30
CA ARG A 17 -12.73 -2.24 26.09
C ARG A 17 -13.40 -2.48 24.74
N ALA A 18 -12.62 -2.58 23.66
CA ALA A 18 -13.15 -2.89 22.34
C ALA A 18 -13.86 -4.25 22.30
N LEU A 19 -13.31 -5.26 23.00
CA LEU A 19 -13.92 -6.59 23.10
C LEU A 19 -15.24 -6.56 23.86
N ASN A 20 -15.29 -5.83 24.99
CA ASN A 20 -16.52 -5.68 25.78
C ASN A 20 -17.60 -4.89 25.02
N GLU A 21 -17.23 -3.83 24.29
CA GLU A 21 -18.16 -3.08 23.45
C GLU A 21 -18.73 -3.94 22.31
N GLN A 22 -17.90 -4.82 21.75
CA GLN A 22 -18.30 -5.77 20.72
C GLN A 22 -19.22 -6.87 21.29
N GLU A 23 -18.92 -7.43 22.47
CA GLU A 23 -19.80 -8.38 23.15
C GLU A 23 -21.15 -7.75 23.53
N ASP A 24 -21.15 -6.51 24.03
CA ASP A 24 -22.38 -5.78 24.37
C ASP A 24 -23.19 -5.40 23.12
N TYR A 25 -22.53 -5.17 21.99
CA TYR A 25 -23.20 -4.98 20.70
C TYR A 25 -23.89 -6.27 20.23
N VAL A 26 -23.18 -7.42 20.29
CA VAL A 26 -23.72 -8.74 19.92
C VAL A 26 -24.88 -9.14 20.83
N ARG A 27 -24.77 -8.95 22.15
CA ARG A 27 -25.86 -9.21 23.10
C ARG A 27 -27.10 -8.36 22.85
N ARG A 28 -26.93 -7.08 22.46
CA ARG A 28 -28.05 -6.21 22.10
C ARG A 28 -28.76 -6.67 20.83
N MET A 29 -28.02 -7.15 19.83
CA MET A 29 -28.58 -7.65 18.57
C MET A 29 -29.41 -8.93 18.73
N GLY A 30 -29.02 -9.81 19.67
CA GLY A 30 -29.75 -11.05 19.96
C GLY A 30 -31.14 -10.87 20.58
N HIS A 31 -31.48 -9.66 21.05
CA HIS A 31 -32.78 -9.35 21.66
C HIS A 31 -33.70 -8.48 20.77
N LEU A 32 -33.24 -8.09 19.58
CA LEU A 32 -34.03 -7.31 18.65
C LEU A 32 -35.02 -8.19 17.89
N SER A 33 -36.24 -7.67 17.72
CA SER A 33 -37.19 -8.23 16.75
C SER A 33 -36.63 -8.15 15.32
N ASP A 34 -37.12 -8.99 14.40
CA ASP A 34 -36.74 -8.95 12.98
C ASP A 34 -36.88 -7.55 12.38
N GLU A 35 -37.93 -6.83 12.76
CA GLU A 35 -38.22 -5.49 12.27
C GLU A 35 -37.18 -4.47 12.77
N GLU A 36 -36.82 -4.53 14.05
CA GLU A 36 -35.80 -3.64 14.63
C GLU A 36 -34.42 -3.95 14.07
N LEU A 37 -34.08 -5.24 13.92
CA LEU A 37 -32.83 -5.70 13.35
C LEU A 37 -32.70 -5.24 11.90
N THR A 38 -33.74 -5.43 11.09
CA THR A 38 -33.80 -4.94 9.71
C THR A 38 -33.65 -3.43 9.65
N ARG A 39 -34.35 -2.69 10.51
CA ARG A 39 -34.27 -1.21 10.57
C ARG A 39 -32.85 -0.76 10.89
N GLN A 40 -32.17 -1.44 11.81
CA GLN A 40 -30.78 -1.15 12.17
C GLN A 40 -29.82 -1.46 11.01
N LEU A 41 -29.95 -2.62 10.35
CA LEU A 41 -29.12 -2.98 9.20
C LEU A 41 -29.30 -2.00 8.04
N VAL A 42 -30.54 -1.59 7.75
CA VAL A 42 -30.82 -0.57 6.73
C VAL A 42 -30.21 0.79 7.10
N ALA A 43 -30.22 1.16 8.39
CA ALA A 43 -29.57 2.38 8.85
C ALA A 43 -28.04 2.31 8.68
N THR A 44 -27.42 1.18 9.05
CA THR A 44 -25.99 0.92 8.85
C THR A 44 -25.61 0.99 7.37
N LEU A 45 -26.35 0.29 6.50
CA LEU A 45 -26.16 0.33 5.05
C LEU A 45 -26.20 1.77 4.52
N ARG A 46 -27.19 2.56 4.93
CA ARG A 46 -27.31 3.97 4.52
C ARG A 46 -26.11 4.80 4.99
N GLN A 47 -25.66 4.59 6.23
CA GLN A 47 -24.51 5.30 6.79
C GLN A 47 -23.21 4.96 6.02
N GLU A 48 -23.01 3.69 5.71
CA GLU A 48 -21.84 3.23 4.93
C GLU A 48 -21.86 3.79 3.50
N LYS A 49 -23.00 3.73 2.81
CA LYS A 49 -23.15 4.34 1.48
C LYS A 49 -22.83 5.83 1.51
N THR A 50 -23.44 6.55 2.45
CA THR A 50 -23.18 7.99 2.65
C THR A 50 -21.69 8.26 2.90
N ARG A 51 -21.01 7.38 3.65
CA ARG A 51 -19.56 7.50 3.89
C ARG A 51 -18.77 7.28 2.61
N LEU A 52 -19.06 6.24 1.83
CA LEU A 52 -18.40 5.97 0.55
C LEU A 52 -18.63 7.10 -0.44
N ASP A 53 -19.86 7.59 -0.57
CA ASP A 53 -20.24 8.66 -1.48
C ASP A 53 -19.45 9.93 -1.17
N ARG A 54 -19.34 10.34 0.10
CA ARG A 54 -18.51 11.50 0.49
C ARG A 54 -17.05 11.34 0.08
N TRP A 55 -16.50 10.13 0.21
CA TRP A 55 -15.13 9.85 -0.20
C TRP A 55 -14.99 9.92 -1.72
N ILE A 56 -15.91 9.33 -2.48
CA ILE A 56 -15.91 9.36 -3.95
C ILE A 56 -16.05 10.80 -4.45
N ASP A 57 -16.97 11.57 -3.87
CA ASP A 57 -17.23 12.96 -4.22
C ASP A 57 -16.05 13.89 -3.90
N SER A 58 -15.19 13.53 -2.94
CA SER A 58 -13.97 14.29 -2.64
C SER A 58 -12.97 14.32 -3.82
N GLY A 59 -13.10 13.43 -4.80
CA GLY A 59 -12.24 13.36 -5.97
C GLY A 59 -10.87 12.70 -5.73
N GLU A 60 -10.49 12.44 -4.47
CA GLU A 60 -9.22 11.82 -4.10
C GLU A 60 -9.43 10.52 -3.30
N CYS A 61 -10.22 9.58 -3.83
CA CYS A 61 -10.49 8.31 -3.16
C CYS A 61 -9.68 7.16 -3.76
N PHE A 62 -8.86 6.52 -2.92
CA PHE A 62 -8.13 5.30 -3.24
C PHE A 62 -8.48 4.20 -2.24
N ILE A 63 -8.39 2.95 -2.69
CA ILE A 63 -8.63 1.78 -1.84
C ILE A 63 -7.34 1.02 -1.63
N LEU A 64 -6.97 0.78 -0.38
CA LEU A 64 -5.90 -0.14 -0.01
C LEU A 64 -6.48 -1.54 0.24
N SER A 65 -6.11 -2.49 -0.61
CA SER A 65 -6.44 -3.91 -0.39
C SER A 65 -5.58 -4.53 0.70
N SER A 66 -6.05 -5.63 1.29
CA SER A 66 -5.28 -6.44 2.27
C SER A 66 -3.94 -6.95 1.73
N ALA A 67 -3.83 -7.12 0.41
CA ALA A 67 -2.60 -7.47 -0.29
C ALA A 67 -1.62 -6.30 -0.50
N GLY A 68 -1.91 -5.12 0.05
CA GLY A 68 -1.07 -3.92 -0.06
C GLY A 68 -1.11 -3.24 -1.44
N LYS A 69 -2.15 -3.52 -2.25
CA LYS A 69 -2.35 -2.88 -3.55
C LYS A 69 -3.33 -1.73 -3.47
N ILE A 70 -3.04 -0.66 -4.20
CA ILE A 70 -3.89 0.52 -4.36
C ILE A 70 -4.79 0.37 -5.58
N HIS A 71 -6.08 0.64 -5.39
CA HIS A 71 -7.11 0.58 -6.41
C HIS A 71 -7.88 1.90 -6.50
N LEU A 72 -8.43 2.19 -7.69
CA LEU A 72 -9.50 3.18 -7.82
C LEU A 72 -10.82 2.58 -7.31
N PRO A 73 -11.77 3.42 -6.85
CA PRO A 73 -13.08 2.96 -6.39
C PRO A 73 -13.85 2.17 -7.44
N GLN A 74 -13.56 2.45 -8.72
CA GLN A 74 -14.28 1.90 -9.87
C GLN A 74 -13.71 0.55 -10.31
N CYS A 75 -12.66 0.07 -9.63
CA CYS A 75 -11.97 -1.15 -10.00
C CYS A 75 -12.90 -2.36 -9.85
N PRO A 76 -13.07 -3.21 -10.89
CA PRO A 76 -13.94 -4.38 -10.81
C PRO A 76 -13.60 -5.33 -9.66
N SER A 77 -12.32 -5.48 -9.33
CA SER A 77 -11.90 -6.34 -8.21
C SER A 77 -12.35 -5.81 -6.84
N MET A 78 -12.68 -4.52 -6.74
CA MET A 78 -13.14 -3.88 -5.51
C MET A 78 -14.66 -3.77 -5.42
N ARG A 79 -15.40 -4.18 -6.45
CA ARG A 79 -16.87 -4.08 -6.49
C ARG A 79 -17.53 -4.71 -5.26
N GLN A 80 -17.06 -5.86 -4.79
CA GLN A 80 -17.62 -6.54 -3.62
C GLN A 80 -17.52 -5.75 -2.31
N PHE A 81 -16.59 -4.78 -2.24
CA PHE A 81 -16.41 -3.92 -1.06
C PHE A 81 -17.15 -2.58 -1.22
N MET A 82 -17.22 -2.09 -2.47
CA MET A 82 -17.80 -0.78 -2.81
C MET A 82 -19.31 -0.83 -3.01
N ASP A 83 -19.85 -1.92 -3.55
CA ASP A 83 -21.28 -2.15 -3.71
C ASP A 83 -21.87 -2.65 -2.39
N ARG A 84 -22.25 -1.70 -1.52
CA ARG A 84 -22.78 -2.03 -0.19
C ARG A 84 -24.15 -2.70 -0.26
N ASP A 85 -24.96 -2.40 -1.28
CA ASP A 85 -26.25 -3.07 -1.44
C ASP A 85 -26.03 -4.57 -1.71
N ALA A 86 -25.11 -4.91 -2.61
CA ALA A 86 -24.75 -6.30 -2.87
C ALA A 86 -24.09 -6.98 -1.67
N ALA A 87 -23.21 -6.26 -0.95
CA ALA A 87 -22.50 -6.80 0.20
C ALA A 87 -23.43 -7.12 1.38
N TRP A 88 -24.43 -6.26 1.64
CA TRP A 88 -25.39 -6.44 2.73
C TRP A 88 -26.57 -7.34 2.38
N LYS A 89 -26.88 -7.54 1.09
CA LYS A 89 -28.03 -8.34 0.65
C LYS A 89 -28.14 -9.72 1.35
N PRO A 90 -27.08 -10.53 1.47
CA PRO A 90 -27.17 -11.84 2.14
C PRO A 90 -27.60 -11.76 3.61
N TYR A 91 -27.38 -10.62 4.26
CA TYR A 91 -27.71 -10.39 5.67
C TYR A 91 -29.10 -9.79 5.85
N LEU A 92 -29.60 -9.08 4.84
CA LEU A 92 -30.98 -8.60 4.80
C LEU A 92 -31.96 -9.71 4.42
N ASP A 93 -31.52 -10.65 3.58
CA ASP A 93 -32.32 -11.80 3.14
C ASP A 93 -32.34 -12.92 4.21
N ASP A 94 -31.35 -12.96 5.10
CA ASP A 94 -31.20 -13.95 6.18
C ASP A 94 -30.70 -13.28 7.46
N LEU A 95 -31.65 -12.91 8.33
CA LEU A 95 -31.37 -12.24 9.60
C LEU A 95 -30.75 -13.17 10.65
N ASP A 96 -30.92 -14.49 10.53
CA ASP A 96 -30.34 -15.43 11.48
C ASP A 96 -28.81 -15.43 11.36
N ARG A 97 -28.29 -15.21 10.15
CA ARG A 97 -26.87 -14.96 9.92
C ARG A 97 -26.32 -13.75 10.70
N VAL A 98 -27.16 -12.74 10.93
CA VAL A 98 -26.82 -11.54 11.70
C VAL A 98 -26.91 -11.81 13.21
N ARG A 99 -27.82 -12.69 13.63
CA ARG A 99 -27.96 -13.11 15.03
C ARG A 99 -26.83 -14.03 15.48
N ASP A 100 -26.39 -14.89 14.60
CA ASP A 100 -25.23 -15.79 14.79
C ASP A 100 -23.88 -15.05 14.63
N TRP A 101 -23.92 -13.71 14.56
CA TRP A 101 -22.74 -12.89 14.40
C TRP A 101 -21.94 -12.83 15.71
N HIS A 102 -20.91 -13.67 15.78
CA HIS A 102 -19.89 -13.62 16.83
C HIS A 102 -18.65 -12.86 16.31
N GLY A 103 -18.49 -11.58 16.64
CA GLY A 103 -17.21 -10.89 16.42
C GLY A 103 -17.01 -10.25 15.04
N SER A 104 -15.87 -10.44 14.39
CA SER A 104 -15.51 -9.83 13.09
C SER A 104 -15.91 -10.66 11.87
N ASP A 105 -16.35 -11.90 12.07
CA ASP A 105 -16.19 -12.94 11.03
C ASP A 105 -17.32 -12.98 10.00
N ASN A 106 -18.41 -12.23 10.21
CA ASN A 106 -19.63 -12.33 9.41
C ASN A 106 -20.23 -10.98 9.00
N ALA A 107 -19.51 -9.85 9.05
CA ALA A 107 -19.99 -8.62 8.40
C ALA A 107 -19.28 -8.38 7.08
N PRO A 108 -19.93 -7.72 6.11
CA PRO A 108 -19.25 -7.30 4.91
C PRO A 108 -18.20 -6.23 5.25
N ASP A 109 -16.93 -6.54 5.00
CA ASP A 109 -15.80 -5.64 5.27
C ASP A 109 -15.98 -4.28 4.60
N MET A 110 -15.62 -3.22 5.32
CA MET A 110 -15.46 -1.90 4.74
C MET A 110 -14.06 -1.77 4.12
N PRO A 111 -13.95 -1.20 2.90
CA PRO A 111 -12.65 -0.98 2.30
C PRO A 111 -11.84 0.06 3.09
N THR A 112 -10.52 -0.14 3.16
CA THR A 112 -9.61 0.88 3.64
C THR A 112 -9.50 1.98 2.59
N LEU A 113 -10.10 3.12 2.86
CA LEU A 113 -10.07 4.29 1.99
C LEU A 113 -8.91 5.21 2.39
N LEU A 114 -8.19 5.71 1.39
CA LEU A 114 -7.07 6.62 1.55
C LEU A 114 -7.22 7.78 0.57
N THR A 115 -6.83 8.97 1.03
CA THR A 115 -6.61 10.14 0.19
C THR A 115 -5.35 9.97 -0.64
N ARG A 116 -5.16 10.82 -1.65
CA ARG A 116 -3.89 10.87 -2.39
C ARG A 116 -2.71 11.08 -1.44
N ALA A 117 -2.80 12.06 -0.54
CA ALA A 117 -1.74 12.37 0.42
C ALA A 117 -1.41 11.19 1.33
N GLU A 118 -2.42 10.44 1.79
CA GLU A 118 -2.22 9.26 2.63
C GLU A 118 -1.58 8.10 1.85
N VAL A 119 -2.02 7.83 0.62
CA VAL A 119 -1.36 6.83 -0.26
C VAL A 119 0.10 7.18 -0.48
N GLU A 120 0.38 8.46 -0.70
CA GLU A 120 1.73 8.97 -0.93
C GLU A 120 2.61 8.96 0.32
N GLY A 121 2.02 9.05 1.50
CA GLY A 121 2.69 8.90 2.79
C GLY A 121 2.98 7.45 3.17
N LEU A 122 2.42 6.47 2.46
CA LEU A 122 2.68 5.05 2.75
C LEU A 122 4.15 4.71 2.59
N LYS A 123 4.61 3.76 3.42
CA LYS A 123 5.95 3.18 3.28
C LYS A 123 6.13 2.72 1.83
N ALA A 124 5.35 1.76 1.40
CA ALA A 124 5.42 1.20 0.07
C ALA A 124 4.03 0.77 -0.32
N TYR A 125 3.73 0.83 -1.61
CA TYR A 125 2.50 0.31 -2.15
C TYR A 125 2.71 -0.19 -3.56
N LYS A 126 1.83 -1.09 -4.01
CA LYS A 126 1.77 -1.52 -5.41
C LYS A 126 0.51 -0.98 -6.02
N THR A 127 0.54 -0.53 -7.28
CA THR A 127 -0.71 -0.18 -7.97
C THR A 127 -1.36 -1.42 -8.56
N CYS A 128 -2.68 -1.45 -8.56
CA CYS A 128 -3.44 -2.46 -9.27
C CYS A 128 -3.20 -2.32 -10.78
N SER A 129 -2.82 -3.41 -11.45
CA SER A 129 -2.62 -3.41 -12.92
C SER A 129 -3.91 -3.27 -13.73
N VAL A 130 -5.08 -3.49 -13.12
CA VAL A 130 -6.39 -3.44 -13.80
C VAL A 130 -6.92 -2.02 -13.87
N CYS A 131 -7.00 -1.34 -12.72
CA CYS A 131 -7.49 0.05 -12.69
C CYS A 131 -6.37 1.08 -12.79
N ALA A 132 -5.10 0.64 -12.70
CA ALA A 132 -3.89 1.43 -12.90
C ALA A 132 -4.04 2.88 -12.38
N PRO A 133 -4.32 3.07 -11.07
CA PRO A 133 -4.57 4.40 -10.53
C PRO A 133 -3.41 5.32 -10.90
N THR A 134 -3.72 6.34 -11.72
CA THR A 134 -2.80 7.44 -12.04
C THR A 134 -2.68 8.35 -10.83
N LEU A 135 -2.02 7.83 -9.82
CA LEU A 135 -1.28 8.64 -8.87
C LEU A 135 -0.09 9.15 -9.70
N ASP A 136 0.13 10.47 -9.78
CA ASP A 136 1.14 11.10 -10.67
C ASP A 136 2.59 10.62 -10.43
N HIS A 137 2.77 9.64 -9.55
CA HIS A 137 4.00 9.04 -9.11
C HIS A 137 3.80 7.52 -8.94
N THR A 138 3.35 6.83 -9.98
CA THR A 138 3.37 5.35 -10.00
C THR A 138 4.80 4.87 -9.71
N ASP A 139 4.91 4.18 -8.57
CA ASP A 139 6.10 3.72 -7.85
C ASP A 139 6.80 4.76 -6.96
N LYS A 140 6.11 5.21 -5.90
CA LYS A 140 6.83 5.77 -4.75
C LYS A 140 7.54 4.67 -3.98
N ARG A 141 8.85 4.53 -4.24
CA ARG A 141 9.87 4.65 -3.19
C ARG A 141 11.33 4.81 -3.69
N PRO A 142 12.17 5.40 -2.83
CA PRO A 142 12.66 6.77 -2.92
C PRO A 142 13.70 6.93 -4.03
N GLY A 143 13.42 7.81 -4.96
CA GLY A 143 14.28 8.08 -6.10
C GLY A 143 13.55 9.08 -6.98
N LEU A 144 14.24 10.13 -7.38
CA LEU A 144 13.72 11.22 -8.19
C LEU A 144 12.90 10.66 -9.37
N ARG A 145 11.81 11.33 -9.73
CA ARG A 145 10.95 10.99 -10.87
C ARG A 145 11.78 10.58 -12.10
N GLY A 146 11.56 9.37 -12.63
CA GLY A 146 12.31 8.86 -13.79
C GLY A 146 13.61 8.12 -13.47
N TRP A 147 13.88 7.81 -12.19
CA TRP A 147 15.08 7.10 -11.75
C TRP A 147 14.74 5.84 -10.94
N THR A 148 15.48 4.76 -11.18
CA THR A 148 15.43 3.50 -10.43
C THR A 148 16.58 3.46 -9.44
N VAL A 149 16.30 3.24 -8.15
CA VAL A 149 17.33 3.10 -7.10
C VAL A 149 17.53 1.63 -6.74
N LEU A 150 18.77 1.20 -6.60
CA LEU A 150 19.13 -0.15 -6.14
C LEU A 150 20.48 -0.13 -5.42
N LYS A 151 20.77 -1.19 -4.65
CA LYS A 151 22.08 -1.41 -4.05
C LYS A 151 23.08 -1.96 -5.07
N CYS A 152 24.34 -1.55 -5.02
CA CYS A 152 25.41 -2.04 -5.90
C CYS A 152 25.49 -3.56 -5.97
N GLY A 153 25.30 -4.27 -4.85
CA GLY A 153 25.28 -5.74 -4.82
C GLY A 153 24.12 -6.39 -5.60
N SER A 154 23.13 -5.61 -6.02
CA SER A 154 22.01 -6.06 -6.88
C SER A 154 22.25 -5.80 -8.36
N LEU A 155 23.40 -5.23 -8.74
CA LEU A 155 23.79 -5.06 -10.12
C LEU A 155 23.95 -6.42 -10.80
N LYS A 156 23.59 -6.48 -12.09
CA LYS A 156 23.50 -7.70 -12.90
C LYS A 156 23.83 -7.32 -14.33
N THR A 157 24.04 -8.32 -15.18
CA THR A 157 24.37 -8.13 -16.59
C THR A 157 23.40 -7.23 -17.35
N LYS A 158 22.10 -7.26 -17.03
CA LYS A 158 21.07 -6.39 -17.63
C LYS A 158 21.25 -4.88 -17.35
N HIS A 159 22.18 -4.51 -16.48
CA HIS A 159 22.46 -3.13 -16.10
C HIS A 159 23.68 -2.54 -16.82
N PHE A 160 24.48 -3.36 -17.51
CA PHE A 160 25.60 -2.86 -18.31
C PHE A 160 25.11 -1.89 -19.40
N GLY A 161 25.88 -0.83 -19.64
CA GLY A 161 25.55 0.20 -20.63
C GLY A 161 24.55 1.26 -20.14
N LYS A 162 24.08 1.18 -18.89
CA LYS A 162 23.25 2.23 -18.27
C LYS A 162 24.12 3.22 -17.52
N TYR A 163 23.73 4.50 -17.57
CA TYR A 163 24.31 5.57 -16.76
C TYR A 163 23.79 5.51 -15.34
N PHE A 164 24.70 5.60 -14.37
CA PHE A 164 24.42 5.59 -12.94
C PHE A 164 24.93 6.86 -12.27
N SER A 165 24.27 7.20 -11.16
CA SER A 165 24.65 8.26 -10.23
C SER A 165 24.46 7.75 -8.80
N PHE A 166 25.18 8.33 -7.84
CA PHE A 166 24.86 8.17 -6.43
C PHE A 166 23.50 8.80 -6.12
N VAL A 167 22.81 8.33 -5.07
CA VAL A 167 21.54 8.93 -4.63
C VAL A 167 21.70 10.41 -4.24
N ALA A 168 22.91 10.82 -3.82
CA ALA A 168 23.25 12.21 -3.53
C ALA A 168 23.36 13.12 -4.78
N GLY A 169 23.31 12.55 -5.99
CA GLY A 169 23.29 13.27 -7.26
C GLY A 169 24.63 13.31 -8.01
N GLU A 170 25.72 12.81 -7.42
CA GLU A 170 27.02 12.72 -8.09
C GLU A 170 27.01 11.62 -9.17
N GLU A 171 27.48 11.95 -10.37
CA GLU A 171 27.51 11.04 -11.51
C GLU A 171 28.63 10.00 -11.33
N MET A 172 28.29 8.74 -11.60
CA MET A 172 29.25 7.63 -11.59
C MET A 172 29.66 7.23 -13.01
N GLY A 173 28.82 7.53 -14.00
CA GLY A 173 29.00 7.12 -15.39
C GLY A 173 28.34 5.79 -15.71
N VAL A 174 28.77 5.15 -16.79
CA VAL A 174 28.24 3.89 -17.29
C VAL A 174 28.84 2.73 -16.52
N LEU A 175 28.00 1.79 -16.09
CA LEU A 175 28.47 0.53 -15.53
C LEU A 175 29.21 -0.28 -16.62
N THR A 176 30.51 -0.53 -16.39
CA THR A 176 31.39 -1.23 -17.34
C THR A 176 31.71 -2.66 -16.89
N ARG A 177 31.86 -2.89 -15.59
CA ARG A 177 32.20 -4.21 -15.05
C ARG A 177 31.59 -4.46 -13.66
N ILE A 178 31.22 -5.71 -13.42
CA ILE A 178 30.90 -6.24 -12.09
C ILE A 178 31.80 -7.46 -11.89
N SER A 179 32.55 -7.50 -10.78
CA SER A 179 33.41 -8.64 -10.47
C SER A 179 33.42 -8.94 -8.98
N THR A 180 33.86 -10.15 -8.65
CA THR A 180 34.22 -10.54 -7.29
C THR A 180 35.70 -10.91 -7.32
N VAL A 181 36.50 -10.24 -6.50
CA VAL A 181 37.96 -10.41 -6.47
C VAL A 181 38.34 -11.08 -5.15
N GLU A 182 39.24 -12.07 -5.22
CA GLU A 182 39.79 -12.69 -4.01
C GLU A 182 40.85 -11.78 -3.39
N THR A 183 40.68 -11.48 -2.10
CA THR A 183 41.58 -10.66 -1.30
C THR A 183 42.03 -11.46 -0.08
N ILE A 184 43.03 -10.95 0.66
CA ILE A 184 43.50 -11.56 1.92
C ILE A 184 42.36 -11.73 2.94
N GLY A 185 41.34 -10.86 2.89
CA GLY A 185 40.17 -10.89 3.76
C GLY A 185 38.99 -11.72 3.23
N GLY A 186 39.13 -12.37 2.07
CA GLY A 186 38.06 -13.13 1.41
C GLY A 186 37.63 -12.49 0.08
N LEU A 187 36.39 -12.77 -0.34
CA LEU A 187 35.85 -12.30 -1.61
C LEU A 187 35.30 -10.87 -1.48
N GLU A 188 35.84 -9.95 -2.27
CA GLU A 188 35.42 -8.55 -2.34
C GLU A 188 34.58 -8.29 -3.60
N PHE A 189 33.44 -7.62 -3.44
CA PHE A 189 32.63 -7.15 -4.56
C PHE A 189 33.27 -5.91 -5.21
N ARG A 190 33.23 -5.79 -6.54
CA ARG A 190 33.66 -4.59 -7.26
C ARG A 190 32.69 -4.26 -8.39
N ALA A 191 32.19 -3.02 -8.41
CA ALA A 191 31.50 -2.43 -9.54
C ALA A 191 32.32 -1.27 -10.11
N GLU A 192 32.67 -1.36 -11.39
CA GLU A 192 33.44 -0.34 -12.11
C GLU A 192 32.49 0.49 -12.97
N PHE A 193 32.66 1.81 -12.91
CA PHE A 193 31.94 2.79 -13.70
C PHE A 193 32.95 3.67 -14.42
N ASP A 194 32.66 4.07 -15.67
CA ASP A 194 33.63 4.83 -16.48
C ASP A 194 33.87 6.27 -16.02
N GLY A 195 33.01 6.81 -15.16
CA GLY A 195 33.13 8.14 -14.59
C GLY A 195 33.80 8.19 -13.21
N LEU A 196 34.18 7.03 -12.65
CA LEU A 196 34.86 6.94 -11.36
C LEU A 196 36.28 6.42 -11.54
N ASP A 197 37.23 7.03 -10.83
CA ASP A 197 38.63 6.58 -10.79
C ASP A 197 38.78 5.25 -10.02
N ASP A 198 37.96 5.04 -8.99
CA ASP A 198 37.98 3.86 -8.12
C ASP A 198 36.68 3.06 -8.22
N PRO A 199 36.74 1.71 -8.18
CA PRO A 199 35.55 0.87 -8.17
C PRO A 199 34.79 0.98 -6.84
N VAL A 200 33.47 0.84 -6.90
CA VAL A 200 32.64 0.73 -5.69
C VAL A 200 32.74 -0.68 -5.13
N THR A 201 33.25 -0.78 -3.90
CA THR A 201 33.50 -2.07 -3.22
C THR A 201 32.43 -2.45 -2.20
N ASP A 202 31.71 -1.48 -1.62
CA ASP A 202 30.62 -1.75 -0.69
C ASP A 202 29.32 -2.11 -1.45
N PRO A 203 28.84 -3.36 -1.37
CA PRO A 203 27.63 -3.80 -2.07
C PRO A 203 26.36 -3.15 -1.53
N SER A 204 26.40 -2.51 -0.36
CA SER A 204 25.26 -1.87 0.27
C SER A 204 25.00 -0.44 -0.23
N VAL A 205 25.96 0.18 -0.92
CA VAL A 205 25.84 1.52 -1.52
C VAL A 205 24.66 1.57 -2.47
N GLU A 206 23.80 2.58 -2.28
CA GLU A 206 22.66 2.82 -3.15
C GLU A 206 23.06 3.69 -4.34
N VAL A 207 22.69 3.23 -5.53
CA VAL A 207 22.92 3.90 -6.81
C VAL A 207 21.59 4.05 -7.55
N MET A 208 21.53 5.03 -8.44
CA MET A 208 20.34 5.30 -9.25
C MET A 208 20.66 5.37 -10.73
N TYR A 209 19.72 4.95 -11.58
CA TYR A 209 19.82 5.04 -13.04
C TYR A 209 18.47 5.39 -13.67
N PRO A 210 18.41 5.96 -14.89
CA PRO A 210 17.14 6.32 -15.51
C PRO A 210 16.23 5.09 -15.72
N THR A 211 15.00 5.18 -15.23
CA THR A 211 13.99 4.14 -15.45
C THR A 211 13.62 4.11 -16.94
N PRO A 212 13.70 2.96 -17.63
CA PRO A 212 13.29 2.85 -19.02
C PRO A 212 11.82 3.26 -19.14
N ARG A 213 11.53 4.24 -19.99
CA ARG A 213 10.16 4.63 -20.31
C ARG A 213 9.52 3.55 -21.18
N PRO A 214 8.33 3.02 -20.82
CA PRO A 214 7.49 2.34 -21.77
C PRO A 214 7.20 3.26 -22.95
N SER A 215 7.24 2.76 -24.19
CA SER A 215 6.92 3.54 -25.41
C SER A 215 5.49 4.10 -25.44
N THR A 216 4.64 3.67 -24.49
CA THR A 216 3.27 4.13 -24.30
C THR A 216 3.15 5.36 -23.39
N TRP A 217 4.25 5.87 -22.83
CA TRP A 217 4.22 7.08 -22.02
C TRP A 217 4.16 8.34 -22.91
N PRO A 218 3.31 9.32 -22.60
CA PRO A 218 3.30 10.59 -23.33
C PRO A 218 4.68 11.28 -23.22
N PRO A 219 5.06 12.09 -24.23
CA PRO A 219 6.30 12.86 -24.19
C PRO A 219 6.37 13.71 -22.90
N LEU A 220 7.57 13.85 -22.34
CA LEU A 220 7.81 14.94 -21.39
C LEU A 220 7.87 16.24 -22.18
N ASP A 221 6.73 16.82 -22.50
CA ASP A 221 6.71 18.23 -22.87
C ASP A 221 6.70 19.08 -21.60
N GLU A 222 7.87 19.71 -21.41
CA GLU A 222 8.09 21.07 -20.93
C GLU A 222 6.90 21.72 -20.20
N ARG A 223 6.87 21.54 -18.88
CA ARG A 223 6.38 22.60 -18.00
C ARG A 223 7.41 22.82 -16.91
N ASN A 224 8.07 23.98 -17.04
CA ASN A 224 8.76 24.69 -15.97
C ASN A 224 8.02 24.59 -14.64
#